data_AF-A0A943TQ80-F1
#
_entry.id   AF-A0A943TQ80-F1
#
_cell.length_a   1.000
_cell.length_b   1.000
_cell.length_c   1.000
_cell.angle_alpha   90.00
_cell.angle_beta   90.00
_cell.angle_gamma   90.00
#
_symmetry.space_group_name_H-M   'P 1'
#
loop_
_entity.id
_entity.type
_entity.pdbx_description
1 polymer ?
#
loop_
_entity_poly.entity_id
_entity_poly.type
_entity_poly.pdbx_seq_one_letter_code
_entity_poly.pdbx_strand_id
1 'polypeptide(L)'
;MTDEEKLLKALKKLYKEDGELLKIEASERSIAFRLGIYLDELFGNEEDLSVDCEYNRKGDKPKALVMKRYTYPDLIVHKREIHKDNRMVLEIKSKAKYDVGFKHDEEKLKAFTKEKPYKYKIGAHIFITSTVCDIAWYKDGKVKKRDFYTINDNEFVPVDRHLTKRDLRKAGHYLAKFYLPKSSRGADQ
;
A
#
# COMPACT_ATOMS: atom_id res chain seq x y z
N MET A 1 -6.58 12.56 -13.18
CA MET A 1 -6.56 11.82 -11.90
C MET A 1 -5.13 11.43 -11.61
N THR A 2 -4.61 11.75 -10.43
CA THR A 2 -3.27 11.34 -9.99
C THR A 2 -3.21 9.84 -9.71
N ASP A 3 -2.00 9.27 -9.59
CA ASP A 3 -1.82 7.86 -9.26
C ASP A 3 -2.40 7.52 -7.87
N GLU A 4 -2.30 8.45 -6.92
CA GLU A 4 -2.87 8.31 -5.58
C GLU A 4 -4.40 8.32 -5.60
N GLU A 5 -5.01 9.22 -6.37
CA GLU A 5 -6.46 9.29 -6.56
C GLU A 5 -7.00 8.02 -7.23
N LYS A 6 -6.28 7.46 -8.20
CA LYS A 6 -6.63 6.19 -8.83
C LYS A 6 -6.61 5.04 -7.84
N LEU A 7 -5.56 4.95 -7.00
CA LEU A 7 -5.52 3.93 -5.93
C LEU A 7 -6.69 4.09 -4.96
N LEU A 8 -6.99 5.31 -4.53
CA LEU A 8 -8.12 5.55 -3.64
C LEU A 8 -9.45 5.17 -4.29
N LYS A 9 -9.63 5.45 -5.59
CA LYS A 9 -10.82 5.06 -6.35
C LYS A 9 -10.94 3.52 -6.46
N ALA A 10 -9.83 2.83 -6.73
CA ALA A 10 -9.79 1.36 -6.79
C ALA A 10 -10.10 0.72 -5.42
N LEU A 11 -9.53 1.25 -4.33
CA LEU A 11 -9.83 0.81 -2.98
C LEU A 11 -11.31 1.02 -2.62
N LYS A 12 -11.89 2.17 -2.92
CA LYS A 12 -13.33 2.42 -2.73
C LYS A 12 -14.20 1.40 -3.48
N LYS A 13 -13.83 1.08 -4.72
CA LYS A 13 -14.53 0.05 -5.50
C LYS A 13 -14.39 -1.34 -4.88
N LEU A 14 -13.21 -1.70 -4.39
CA LEU A 14 -12.97 -2.94 -3.65
C LEU A 14 -13.88 -3.08 -2.43
N TYR A 15 -13.99 -2.06 -1.59
CA TYR A 15 -14.89 -2.11 -0.43
C TYR A 15 -16.36 -2.24 -0.84
N LYS A 16 -16.77 -1.50 -1.88
CA LYS A 16 -18.15 -1.52 -2.37
C LYS A 16 -18.55 -2.87 -2.94
N GLU A 17 -17.72 -3.43 -3.82
CA GLU A 17 -18.07 -4.60 -4.64
C GLU A 17 -17.60 -5.93 -3.99
N ASP A 18 -16.50 -5.90 -3.23
CA ASP A 18 -15.86 -7.09 -2.64
C ASP A 18 -15.64 -6.97 -1.11
N GLY A 19 -16.38 -6.10 -0.43
CA GLY A 19 -16.25 -5.89 1.03
C GLY A 19 -16.42 -7.17 1.87
N GLU A 20 -17.16 -8.16 1.37
CA GLU A 20 -17.28 -9.48 1.99
C GLU A 20 -15.92 -10.18 2.17
N LEU A 21 -14.97 -10.01 1.24
CA LEU A 21 -13.61 -10.56 1.38
C LEU A 21 -12.92 -10.02 2.63
N LEU A 22 -13.17 -8.76 2.99
CA LEU A 22 -12.61 -8.13 4.16
C LEU A 22 -13.32 -8.59 5.44
N LYS A 23 -14.65 -8.80 5.38
CA LYS A 23 -15.46 -9.29 6.51
C LYS A 23 -15.10 -10.72 6.92
N ILE A 24 -14.86 -11.61 5.95
CA ILE A 24 -14.42 -12.99 6.21
C ILE A 24 -12.92 -13.11 6.43
N GLU A 25 -12.20 -11.98 6.47
CA GLU A 25 -10.74 -11.91 6.58
C GLU A 25 -9.98 -12.80 5.57
N ALA A 26 -10.40 -12.74 4.31
CA ALA A 26 -9.77 -13.45 3.21
C ALA A 26 -8.28 -13.12 3.10
N SER A 27 -7.55 -13.98 2.37
CA SER A 27 -6.11 -13.82 2.20
C SER A 27 -5.75 -12.49 1.52
N GLU A 28 -4.58 -11.94 1.86
CA GLU A 28 -4.03 -10.73 1.22
C GLU A 28 -3.93 -10.90 -0.31
N ARG A 29 -3.72 -12.12 -0.81
CA ARG A 29 -3.71 -12.42 -2.26
C ARG A 29 -5.08 -12.24 -2.91
N SER A 30 -6.15 -12.65 -2.25
CA SER A 30 -7.52 -12.45 -2.75
C SER A 30 -7.87 -10.97 -2.85
N ILE A 31 -7.45 -10.20 -1.84
CA ILE A 31 -7.60 -8.73 -1.79
C ILE A 31 -6.76 -8.07 -2.89
N ALA A 32 -5.48 -8.46 -3.03
CA ALA A 32 -4.56 -7.94 -4.04
C ALA A 32 -5.07 -8.19 -5.46
N PHE A 33 -5.60 -9.39 -5.72
CA PHE A 33 -6.17 -9.74 -7.02
C PHE A 33 -7.33 -8.81 -7.41
N ARG A 34 -8.31 -8.63 -6.53
CA ARG A 34 -9.47 -7.76 -6.78
C ARG A 34 -9.06 -6.29 -6.92
N LEU A 35 -8.16 -5.82 -6.06
CA LEU A 35 -7.58 -4.47 -6.19
C LEU A 35 -6.85 -4.29 -7.53
N GLY A 36 -6.12 -5.32 -7.97
CA GLY A 36 -5.46 -5.38 -9.28
C GLY A 36 -6.40 -5.16 -10.45
N ILE A 37 -7.54 -5.83 -10.46
CA ILE A 37 -8.58 -5.64 -11.49
C ILE A 37 -9.03 -4.18 -11.54
N TYR A 38 -9.31 -3.56 -10.39
CA TYR A 38 -9.79 -2.17 -10.35
C TYR A 38 -8.73 -1.14 -10.69
N LEU A 39 -7.46 -1.43 -10.42
CA LEU A 39 -6.36 -0.61 -10.92
C LEU A 39 -6.20 -0.79 -12.43
N ASP A 40 -6.34 -2.01 -12.95
CA ASP A 40 -6.23 -2.28 -14.39
C ASP A 40 -7.32 -1.55 -15.18
N GLU A 41 -8.56 -1.48 -14.68
CA GLU A 41 -9.61 -0.63 -15.28
C GLU A 41 -9.22 0.87 -15.34
N LEU A 42 -8.41 1.36 -14.40
CA LEU A 42 -8.01 2.76 -14.30
C LEU A 42 -6.70 3.08 -15.03
N PHE A 43 -5.86 2.08 -15.30
CA PHE A 43 -4.54 2.23 -15.90
C PHE A 43 -4.38 1.53 -17.25
N GLY A 44 -5.18 0.51 -17.57
CA GLY A 44 -5.02 -0.38 -18.72
C GLY A 44 -5.23 0.30 -20.07
N ASN A 45 -5.86 1.47 -20.10
CA ASN A 45 -5.96 2.30 -21.31
C ASN A 45 -4.76 3.24 -21.50
N GLU A 46 -3.82 3.30 -20.54
CA GLU A 46 -2.58 4.06 -20.71
C GLU A 46 -1.53 3.18 -21.41
N GLU A 47 -0.90 3.73 -22.44
CA GLU A 47 -0.01 3.01 -23.35
C GLU A 47 1.13 2.28 -22.61
N ASP A 48 1.20 0.97 -22.86
CA ASP A 48 2.13 -0.04 -22.31
C ASP A 48 2.15 -0.23 -20.79
N LEU A 49 1.19 0.30 -20.04
CA LEU A 49 1.09 -0.03 -18.62
C LEU A 49 0.41 -1.38 -18.41
N SER A 50 0.92 -2.12 -17.44
CA SER A 50 0.36 -3.37 -16.95
C SER A 50 0.17 -3.29 -15.43
N VAL A 51 -0.88 -3.92 -14.94
CA VAL A 51 -1.09 -4.16 -13.51
C VAL A 51 -0.82 -5.63 -13.22
N ASP A 52 0.23 -5.91 -12.44
CA ASP A 52 0.63 -7.29 -12.15
C ASP A 52 0.71 -7.57 -10.65
N CYS A 53 0.17 -8.72 -10.24
CA CYS A 53 0.32 -9.26 -8.89
C CYS A 53 1.62 -10.07 -8.76
N GLU A 54 2.32 -9.94 -7.63
CA GLU A 54 3.53 -10.72 -7.30
C GLU A 54 4.62 -10.74 -8.40
N TYR A 55 4.63 -9.75 -9.30
CA TYR A 55 5.53 -9.74 -10.45
C TYR A 55 6.99 -9.64 -10.02
N ASN A 56 7.72 -10.72 -10.24
CA ASN A 56 9.05 -10.93 -9.69
C ASN A 56 10.16 -10.85 -10.74
N ARG A 57 9.93 -10.16 -11.86
CA ARG A 57 10.87 -10.08 -12.97
C ARG A 57 11.48 -8.69 -13.18
N LYS A 58 12.71 -8.70 -13.68
CA LYS A 58 13.46 -7.58 -14.24
C LYS A 58 13.93 -7.99 -15.64
N GLY A 59 13.01 -7.95 -16.60
CA GLY A 59 13.20 -8.61 -17.88
C GLY A 59 13.30 -10.12 -17.68
N ASP A 60 14.33 -10.75 -18.22
CA ASP A 60 14.64 -12.16 -18.03
C ASP A 60 15.12 -12.52 -16.61
N LYS A 61 15.65 -11.54 -15.86
CA LYS A 61 16.23 -11.76 -14.53
C LYS A 61 15.20 -11.68 -13.40
N PRO A 62 15.44 -12.36 -12.26
CA PRO A 62 14.65 -12.13 -11.05
C PRO A 62 14.72 -10.68 -10.57
N LYS A 63 13.60 -10.16 -10.06
CA LYS A 63 13.50 -8.85 -9.42
C LYS A 63 14.22 -8.89 -8.08
N ALA A 64 15.16 -7.96 -7.90
CA ALA A 64 16.08 -7.93 -6.78
C ALA A 64 16.32 -6.50 -6.32
N LEU A 65 16.28 -6.27 -5.02
CA LEU A 65 16.72 -5.02 -4.38
C LEU A 65 18.12 -5.23 -3.79
N VAL A 66 18.85 -4.14 -3.49
CA VAL A 66 20.21 -4.24 -2.92
C VAL A 66 20.25 -5.16 -1.70
N MET A 67 19.25 -5.07 -0.83
CA MET A 67 19.16 -5.86 0.41
C MET A 67 18.52 -7.25 0.22
N LYS A 68 17.94 -7.55 -0.96
CA LYS A 68 17.14 -8.77 -1.15
C LYS A 68 17.16 -9.27 -2.60
N ARG A 69 17.82 -10.41 -2.80
CA ARG A 69 18.05 -11.04 -4.11
C ARG A 69 16.79 -11.48 -4.84
N TYR A 70 15.70 -11.80 -4.13
CA TYR A 70 14.42 -12.18 -4.72
C TYR A 70 13.30 -11.41 -4.03
N THR A 71 12.61 -10.55 -4.78
CA THR A 71 11.55 -9.70 -4.25
C THR A 71 10.29 -9.78 -5.09
N TYR A 72 9.16 -9.85 -4.37
CA TYR A 72 7.81 -9.99 -4.89
C TYR A 72 7.02 -8.87 -4.22
N PRO A 73 6.79 -7.74 -4.91
CA PRO A 73 5.79 -6.77 -4.46
C PRO A 73 4.39 -7.35 -4.66
N ASP A 74 3.46 -7.05 -3.78
CA ASP A 74 2.11 -7.65 -3.85
C ASP A 74 1.39 -7.23 -5.15
N LEU A 75 1.49 -5.96 -5.51
CA LEU A 75 0.87 -5.40 -6.71
C LEU A 75 1.69 -4.24 -7.27
N ILE A 76 1.85 -4.19 -8.59
CA ILE A 76 2.57 -3.12 -9.28
C ILE A 76 1.82 -2.59 -10.50
N VAL A 77 2.02 -1.31 -10.79
CA VAL A 77 1.64 -0.67 -12.05
C VAL A 77 2.92 -0.24 -12.76
N HIS A 78 3.23 -0.86 -13.90
CA HIS A 78 4.55 -0.77 -14.53
C HIS A 78 4.52 -1.06 -16.02
N LYS A 79 5.62 -0.75 -16.72
CA LYS A 79 5.89 -1.26 -18.07
C LYS A 79 6.76 -2.51 -17.96
N ARG A 80 6.27 -3.65 -18.43
CA ARG A 80 7.07 -4.89 -18.52
C ARG A 80 8.30 -4.66 -19.41
N GLU A 81 9.39 -5.37 -19.17
CA GLU A 81 10.69 -5.30 -19.87
C GLU A 81 11.46 -3.96 -19.76
N ILE A 82 10.80 -2.81 -19.90
CA ILE A 82 11.43 -1.51 -20.15
C ILE A 82 11.97 -0.88 -18.84
N HIS A 83 11.43 -1.26 -17.66
CA HIS A 83 11.76 -0.71 -16.32
C HIS A 83 11.86 0.82 -16.26
N LYS A 84 11.20 1.52 -17.19
CA LYS A 84 11.04 2.97 -17.20
C LYS A 84 9.59 3.29 -16.89
N ASP A 85 9.38 4.43 -16.26
CA ASP A 85 8.05 4.96 -15.95
C ASP A 85 7.19 4.02 -15.09
N ASN A 86 7.84 3.24 -14.21
CA ASN A 86 7.17 2.44 -13.19
C ASN A 86 6.33 3.36 -12.28
N ARG A 87 5.03 3.13 -12.21
CA ARG A 87 4.08 4.07 -11.61
C ARG A 87 3.88 3.84 -10.13
N MET A 88 3.55 2.61 -9.77
CA MET A 88 3.08 2.27 -8.42
C MET A 88 3.59 0.91 -7.97
N VAL A 89 3.97 0.81 -6.70
CA VAL A 89 4.29 -0.45 -6.03
C VAL A 89 3.57 -0.50 -4.69
N LEU A 90 2.88 -1.61 -4.41
CA LEU A 90 2.04 -1.76 -3.23
C LEU A 90 2.47 -2.96 -2.39
N GLU A 91 2.33 -2.78 -1.08
CA GLU A 91 2.41 -3.85 -0.07
C GLU A 91 1.13 -3.80 0.75
N ILE A 92 0.43 -4.93 0.84
CA ILE A 92 -0.90 -5.05 1.43
C ILE A 92 -0.81 -5.91 2.69
N LYS A 93 -1.49 -5.46 3.74
CA LYS A 93 -1.65 -6.19 5.00
C LYS A 93 -3.09 -6.17 5.43
N SER A 94 -3.66 -7.33 5.75
CA SER A 94 -5.04 -7.42 6.27
C SER A 94 -5.14 -7.89 7.71
N LYS A 95 -4.00 -8.26 8.32
CA LYS A 95 -3.95 -8.74 9.71
C LYS A 95 -2.82 -8.06 10.47
N ALA A 96 -3.12 -7.67 11.71
CA ALA A 96 -2.13 -7.15 12.65
C ALA A 96 -1.26 -8.31 13.17
N LYS A 97 -0.26 -8.71 12.38
CA LYS A 97 0.71 -9.77 12.70
C LYS A 97 2.07 -9.18 13.13
N TYR A 98 3.09 -10.04 13.17
CA TYR A 98 4.46 -9.73 13.58
C TYR A 98 5.03 -8.47 12.92
N ASP A 99 5.57 -7.58 13.76
CA ASP A 99 6.16 -6.28 13.38
C ASP A 99 7.28 -6.38 12.35
N VAL A 100 7.97 -7.52 12.31
CA VAL A 100 9.08 -7.78 11.38
C VAL A 100 8.61 -7.71 9.94
N GLY A 101 7.43 -8.24 9.61
CA GLY A 101 6.87 -8.17 8.26
C GLY A 101 6.64 -6.72 7.81
N PHE A 102 6.06 -5.90 8.69
CA PHE A 102 5.78 -4.50 8.39
C PHE A 102 7.06 -3.68 8.15
N LYS A 103 8.12 -3.93 8.93
CA LYS A 103 9.43 -3.28 8.74
C LYS A 103 10.08 -3.69 7.41
N HIS A 104 10.02 -4.98 7.06
CA HIS A 104 10.55 -5.44 5.77
C HIS A 104 9.80 -4.79 4.60
N ASP A 105 8.48 -4.63 4.69
CA ASP A 105 7.70 -3.97 3.65
C ASP A 105 7.99 -2.47 3.57
N GLU A 106 8.23 -1.80 4.71
CA GLU A 106 8.74 -0.42 4.72
C GLU A 106 10.10 -0.29 4.00
N GLU A 107 11.07 -1.14 4.32
CA GLU A 107 12.39 -1.14 3.67
C GLU A 107 12.28 -1.39 2.17
N LYS A 108 11.44 -2.36 1.79
CA LYS A 108 11.18 -2.71 0.39
C LYS A 108 10.56 -1.55 -0.39
N LEU A 109 9.57 -0.85 0.17
CA LEU A 109 8.95 0.32 -0.46
C LEU A 109 9.91 1.51 -0.57
N LYS A 110 10.77 1.73 0.44
CA LYS A 110 11.84 2.73 0.33
C LYS A 110 12.80 2.40 -0.80
N ALA A 111 13.21 1.14 -0.91
CA ALA A 111 14.12 0.68 -1.94
C ALA A 111 13.49 0.80 -3.35
N PHE A 112 12.27 0.30 -3.56
CA PHE A 112 11.61 0.35 -4.87
C PHE A 112 11.35 1.77 -5.40
N THR A 113 11.13 2.74 -4.51
CA THR A 113 10.88 4.14 -4.89
C THR A 113 12.17 4.96 -5.06
N LYS A 114 13.35 4.38 -4.80
CA LYS A 114 14.65 5.08 -4.86
C LYS A 114 15.66 4.41 -5.79
N GLU A 115 15.76 3.09 -5.72
CA GLU A 115 16.79 2.30 -6.37
C GLU A 115 16.53 2.12 -7.87
N LYS A 116 17.60 2.21 -8.67
CA LYS A 116 17.57 1.82 -10.08
C LYS A 116 17.64 0.28 -10.19
N PRO A 117 16.99 -0.33 -11.20
CA PRO A 117 16.29 0.34 -12.30
C PRO A 117 14.84 0.73 -11.96
N TYR A 118 14.29 0.29 -10.84
CA TYR A 118 12.85 0.32 -10.63
C TYR A 118 12.28 1.72 -10.45
N LYS A 119 12.81 2.52 -9.52
CA LYS A 119 12.40 3.91 -9.27
C LYS A 119 10.89 4.15 -9.46
N TYR A 120 10.06 3.37 -8.78
CA TYR A 120 8.61 3.56 -8.84
C TYR A 120 8.25 4.98 -8.40
N LYS A 121 7.38 5.66 -9.16
CA LYS A 121 6.99 7.06 -8.91
C LYS A 121 6.33 7.23 -7.55
N ILE A 122 5.50 6.28 -7.15
CA ILE A 122 4.95 6.18 -5.80
C ILE A 122 4.99 4.73 -5.30
N GLY A 123 5.04 4.57 -3.99
CA GLY A 123 4.77 3.31 -3.31
C GLY A 123 3.75 3.50 -2.20
N ALA A 124 3.04 2.45 -1.81
CA ALA A 124 2.14 2.51 -0.67
C ALA A 124 2.15 1.22 0.16
N HIS A 125 2.24 1.38 1.47
CA HIS A 125 1.95 0.31 2.43
C HIS A 125 0.50 0.49 2.86
N ILE A 126 -0.33 -0.51 2.57
CA ILE A 126 -1.76 -0.51 2.82
C ILE A 126 -2.06 -1.50 3.93
N PHE A 127 -2.70 -1.03 5.00
CA PHE A 127 -3.37 -1.91 5.95
C PHE A 127 -4.87 -1.81 5.72
N ILE A 128 -5.55 -2.93 5.55
CA ILE A 128 -6.94 -2.98 5.09
C ILE A 128 -7.72 -4.06 5.84
N THR A 129 -8.81 -3.68 6.50
CA THR A 129 -9.74 -4.59 7.18
C THR A 129 -11.17 -4.25 6.77
N SER A 130 -12.19 -4.92 7.33
CA SER A 130 -13.58 -4.52 7.10
C SER A 130 -13.95 -3.17 7.72
N THR A 131 -13.13 -2.63 8.63
CA THR A 131 -13.45 -1.44 9.44
C THR A 131 -12.48 -0.29 9.28
N VAL A 132 -11.26 -0.52 8.77
CA VAL A 132 -10.26 0.54 8.56
C VAL A 132 -9.43 0.33 7.29
N CYS A 133 -8.99 1.44 6.71
CA CYS A 133 -7.94 1.47 5.70
C CYS A 133 -6.87 2.49 6.08
N ASP A 134 -5.62 2.04 6.22
CA ASP A 134 -4.46 2.89 6.44
C ASP A 134 -3.58 2.87 5.20
N ILE A 135 -3.04 4.03 4.83
CA ILE A 135 -2.12 4.14 3.70
C ILE A 135 -0.90 4.97 4.12
N ALA A 136 0.29 4.36 4.11
CA ALA A 136 1.55 5.08 4.20
C ALA A 136 2.16 5.24 2.79
N TRP A 137 2.32 6.48 2.33
CA TRP A 137 2.75 6.79 0.97
C TRP A 137 4.25 7.03 0.90
N TYR A 138 4.90 6.47 -0.11
CA TYR A 138 6.34 6.50 -0.33
C TYR A 138 6.68 7.17 -1.66
N LYS A 139 7.76 7.96 -1.63
CA LYS A 139 8.38 8.53 -2.83
C LYS A 139 9.84 8.85 -2.54
N ASP A 140 10.73 8.57 -3.50
CA ASP A 140 12.18 8.80 -3.39
C ASP A 140 12.80 8.16 -2.14
N GLY A 141 12.32 6.98 -1.74
CA GLY A 141 12.82 6.25 -0.58
C GLY A 141 12.41 6.81 0.77
N LYS A 142 11.37 7.65 0.83
CA LYS A 142 10.88 8.26 2.07
C LYS A 142 9.36 8.15 2.17
N VAL A 143 8.86 8.01 3.40
CA VAL A 143 7.43 8.18 3.69
C VAL A 143 7.09 9.67 3.54
N LYS A 144 6.11 10.01 2.70
CA LYS A 144 5.69 11.39 2.43
C LYS A 144 4.49 11.81 3.25
N LYS A 145 3.48 10.94 3.33
CA LYS A 145 2.25 11.20 4.08
C LYS A 145 1.61 9.88 4.53
N ARG A 146 0.65 10.00 5.44
CA ARG A 146 -0.14 8.89 5.98
C ARG A 146 -1.60 9.33 5.96
N ASP A 147 -2.46 8.48 5.42
CA ASP A 147 -3.91 8.69 5.41
C ASP A 147 -4.57 7.53 6.16
N PHE A 148 -5.55 7.84 7.01
CA PHE A 148 -6.29 6.88 7.81
C PHE A 148 -7.78 7.05 7.51
N TYR A 149 -8.48 5.95 7.29
CA TYR A 149 -9.90 5.93 6.97
C TYR A 149 -10.62 4.91 7.84
N THR A 150 -11.70 5.32 8.48
CA THR A 150 -12.68 4.39 9.06
C THR A 150 -13.66 3.99 7.96
N ILE A 151 -14.11 2.74 8.01
CA ILE A 151 -15.03 2.17 7.03
C ILE A 151 -16.37 1.94 7.71
N ASN A 152 -17.38 2.67 7.26
CA ASN A 152 -18.77 2.54 7.71
C ASN A 152 -19.62 2.19 6.50
N ASP A 153 -20.32 1.05 6.54
CA ASP A 153 -21.13 0.57 5.41
C ASP A 153 -20.36 0.56 4.07
N ASN A 154 -19.09 0.14 4.11
CA ASN A 154 -18.14 0.14 2.98
C ASN A 154 -17.75 1.53 2.44
N GLU A 155 -18.09 2.62 3.13
CA GLU A 155 -17.69 3.98 2.79
C GLU A 155 -16.45 4.45 3.53
N PHE A 156 -15.56 5.17 2.83
CA PHE A 156 -14.33 5.73 3.39
C PHE A 156 -14.63 7.04 4.11
N VAL A 157 -14.54 7.03 5.44
CA VAL A 157 -14.60 8.23 6.28
C VAL A 157 -13.18 8.61 6.68
N PRO A 158 -12.63 9.75 6.19
CA PRO A 158 -11.29 10.20 6.58
C PRO A 158 -11.21 10.45 8.08
N VAL A 159 -10.12 10.02 8.70
CA VAL A 159 -9.88 10.19 10.14
C VAL A 159 -9.06 11.46 10.39
N ASP A 160 -9.38 12.16 11.47
CA ASP A 160 -8.70 13.38 11.87
C ASP A 160 -7.19 13.15 12.12
N ARG A 161 -6.37 14.04 11.55
CA ARG A 161 -4.91 14.04 11.65
C ARG A 161 -4.40 14.40 13.05
N HIS A 162 -5.25 14.95 13.92
CA HIS A 162 -4.89 15.30 15.30
C HIS A 162 -4.94 14.13 16.30
N LEU A 163 -5.50 12.96 15.89
CA LEU A 163 -5.54 11.79 16.77
C LEU A 163 -4.14 11.28 17.13
N THR A 164 -3.96 10.89 18.39
CA THR A 164 -2.67 10.36 18.81
C THR A 164 -2.45 8.95 18.26
N LYS A 165 -1.18 8.52 18.25
CA LYS A 165 -0.82 7.12 17.95
C LYS A 165 -1.61 6.11 18.80
N ARG A 166 -1.93 6.46 20.06
CA ARG A 166 -2.69 5.58 20.94
C ARG A 166 -4.15 5.48 20.48
N ASP A 167 -4.76 6.59 20.09
CA ASP A 167 -6.17 6.64 19.70
C ASP A 167 -6.38 5.90 18.38
N LEU A 168 -5.53 6.17 17.39
CA LEU A 168 -5.55 5.47 16.10
C LEU A 168 -5.42 3.95 16.27
N ARG A 169 -4.51 3.50 17.13
CA ARG A 169 -4.35 2.06 17.41
C ARG A 169 -5.56 1.44 18.11
N LYS A 170 -6.22 2.18 19.01
CA LYS A 170 -7.47 1.71 19.63
C LYS A 170 -8.60 1.58 18.61
N ALA A 171 -8.64 2.47 17.62
CA ALA A 171 -9.58 2.42 16.51
C ALA A 171 -9.23 1.38 15.42
N GLY A 172 -8.13 0.63 15.57
CA GLY A 172 -7.74 -0.43 14.64
C GLY A 172 -6.73 -0.03 13.56
N HIS A 173 -6.35 1.25 13.48
CA HIS A 173 -5.35 1.74 12.51
C HIS A 173 -3.94 1.25 12.88
N TYR A 174 -3.55 0.08 12.34
CA TYR A 174 -2.34 -0.60 12.74
C TYR A 174 -1.07 0.08 12.23
N LEU A 175 -1.10 0.74 11.06
CA LEU A 175 0.08 1.44 10.51
C LEU A 175 0.53 2.61 11.40
N ALA A 176 -0.37 3.18 12.22
CA ALA A 176 -0.01 4.18 13.22
C ALA A 176 1.10 3.68 14.16
N LYS A 177 1.17 2.37 14.42
CA LYS A 177 2.22 1.74 15.23
C LYS A 177 3.63 1.99 14.66
N PHE A 178 3.78 2.00 13.34
CA PHE A 178 5.07 2.05 12.65
C PHE A 178 5.43 3.47 12.20
N TYR A 179 4.45 4.25 11.76
CA TYR A 179 4.71 5.53 11.08
C TYR A 179 4.37 6.79 11.88
N LEU A 180 3.83 6.65 13.10
CA LEU A 180 3.64 7.77 14.01
C LEU A 180 4.66 7.73 15.17
N PRO A 181 5.16 8.91 15.59
CA PRO A 181 6.03 9.00 16.75
C PRO A 181 5.28 8.48 17.99
N LYS A 182 6.04 8.02 18.99
CA LYS A 182 5.44 7.80 20.31
C LYS A 182 4.86 9.14 20.77
N SER A 183 3.61 9.16 21.23
CA SER A 183 3.06 10.36 21.84
C SER A 183 3.99 10.79 22.96
N SER A 184 4.47 12.04 22.94
CA SER A 184 5.00 12.66 24.14
C SER A 184 3.90 12.52 25.20
N ARG A 185 4.19 11.86 26.33
CA ARG A 185 3.39 12.11 27.53
C ARG A 185 3.44 13.62 27.73
N GLY A 186 2.30 14.24 27.98
CA GLY A 186 2.23 15.68 28.24
C GLY A 186 3.36 16.07 29.18
N ALA A 187 4.21 16.98 28.71
CA ALA A 187 4.89 17.88 29.62
C ALA A 187 3.84 18.90 30.03
N ASP A 188 2.91 18.46 30.89
CA ASP A 188 2.11 19.38 31.67
C ASP A 188 3.01 19.73 32.87
N GLN A 189 3.64 20.90 32.79
CA GLN A 189 4.07 21.68 33.96
C GLN A 189 2.85 22.40 34.52
#